data_AF-A0A8I1TU64-F1
#
_entry.id   AF-A0A8I1TU64-F1
#
_cell.length_a   1.000
_cell.length_b   1.000
_cell.length_c   1.000
_cell.angle_alpha   90.00
_cell.angle_beta   90.00
_cell.angle_gamma   90.00
#
_symmetry.space_group_name_H-M   'P 1'
#
loop_
_entity.id
_entity.type
_entity.pdbx_description
1 polymer ?
#
loop_
_entity_poly.entity_id
_entity_poly.type
_entity_poly.pdbx_seq_one_letter_code
_entity_poly.pdbx_strand_id
1 'polypeptide(L)'
;MSEGETATGWLKKFFSDPMADSVRGTATILSVTDPVGRAPFSKCLLEVAAEAKGVEPQTARFEAVLRRKHWPRVGMVVPARLLPGRPDMVSLDLEAFRR
;
A
#
# COMPACT_ATOMS: atom_id res chain seq x y z
N MET A 1 -42.00 -15.35 18.46
CA MET A 1 -40.67 -15.99 18.57
C MET A 1 -39.77 -15.23 17.62
N SER A 2 -38.69 -14.65 18.13
CA SER A 2 -37.85 -13.67 17.42
C SER A 2 -37.17 -14.25 16.18
N GLU A 3 -37.42 -13.63 15.03
CA GLU A 3 -36.66 -13.78 13.80
C GLU A 3 -35.84 -12.49 13.62
N GLY A 4 -34.56 -12.49 13.99
CA GLY A 4 -33.75 -11.27 13.87
C GLY A 4 -32.28 -11.31 14.29
N GLU A 5 -31.78 -12.38 14.92
CA GLU A 5 -30.43 -12.34 15.52
C GLU A 5 -29.30 -12.98 14.68
N THR A 6 -29.60 -13.73 13.62
CA THR A 6 -28.56 -14.53 12.93
C THR A 6 -27.92 -13.85 11.71
N ALA A 7 -28.55 -12.83 11.11
CA ALA A 7 -28.06 -12.22 9.86
C ALA A 7 -26.94 -11.18 10.07
N THR A 8 -26.84 -10.57 11.25
CA THR A 8 -25.92 -9.44 11.51
C THR A 8 -24.49 -9.89 11.81
N GLY A 9 -24.30 -11.11 12.34
CA GLY A 9 -22.98 -11.62 12.74
C GLY A 9 -22.08 -12.03 11.57
N TRP A 10 -22.66 -12.57 10.49
CA TRP A 10 -21.90 -13.01 9.31
C TRP A 10 -21.48 -11.82 8.43
N LEU A 11 -22.33 -10.81 8.26
CA LEU A 11 -21.97 -9.59 7.52
C LEU A 11 -20.81 -8.84 8.17
N LYS A 12 -20.78 -8.68 9.50
CA LYS A 12 -19.69 -7.96 10.19
C LYS A 12 -18.29 -8.53 9.95
N LYS A 13 -18.16 -9.84 9.72
CA LYS A 13 -16.86 -10.49 9.44
C LYS A 13 -16.30 -10.16 8.05
N PHE A 14 -17.15 -9.80 7.09
CA PHE A 14 -16.72 -9.48 5.73
C PHE A 14 -16.38 -8.00 5.51
N PHE A 15 -16.81 -7.11 6.42
CA PHE A 15 -16.59 -5.65 6.31
C PHE A 15 -15.50 -5.11 7.24
N SER A 16 -14.74 -5.96 7.95
CA SER A 16 -13.52 -5.47 8.60
C SER A 16 -12.52 -5.10 7.51
N ASP A 17 -12.38 -3.80 7.26
CA ASP A 17 -11.32 -3.24 6.41
C ASP A 17 -10.00 -3.85 6.89
N PRO A 18 -9.29 -4.61 6.04
CA PRO A 18 -8.08 -5.30 6.47
C PRO A 18 -6.99 -4.32 6.92
N MET A 19 -7.14 -3.01 6.66
CA MET A 19 -6.29 -1.90 7.09
C MET A 19 -6.93 -1.04 8.19
N ALA A 20 -7.99 -1.49 8.87
CA ALA A 20 -8.69 -0.71 9.89
C ALA A 20 -7.77 -0.30 11.05
N ASP A 21 -6.81 -1.17 11.39
CA ASP A 21 -5.80 -0.93 12.42
C ASP A 21 -4.46 -0.42 11.85
N SER A 22 -4.47 0.08 10.61
CA SER A 22 -3.24 0.53 9.98
C SER A 22 -2.67 1.80 10.61
N VAL A 23 -1.37 1.78 10.85
CA VAL A 23 -0.61 2.91 11.35
C VAL A 23 -0.07 3.71 10.17
N ARG A 24 -0.18 5.03 10.27
CA ARG A 24 0.41 5.96 9.30
C ARG A 24 1.93 5.95 9.43
N GLY A 25 2.58 5.83 8.29
CA GLY A 25 4.04 5.83 8.19
C GLY A 25 4.49 6.41 6.86
N THR A 26 5.74 6.09 6.52
CA THR A 26 6.37 6.49 5.26
C THR A 26 7.02 5.28 4.62
N ALA A 27 7.17 5.32 3.30
CA ALA A 27 7.96 4.35 2.57
C ALA A 27 8.96 5.04 1.67
N THR A 28 10.22 4.60 1.76
CA THR A 28 11.31 5.06 0.92
C THR A 28 11.48 4.10 -0.25
N ILE A 29 11.43 4.60 -1.48
CA ILE A 29 11.65 3.79 -2.68
C ILE A 29 13.12 3.34 -2.74
N LEU A 30 13.37 2.04 -2.68
CA LEU A 30 14.71 1.45 -2.75
C LEU A 30 15.08 1.10 -4.19
N SER A 31 14.12 0.58 -4.97
CA SER A 31 14.32 0.26 -6.38
C SER A 31 13.04 0.49 -7.18
N VAL A 32 13.23 0.76 -8.47
CA VAL A 32 12.16 0.98 -9.45
C VAL A 32 12.60 0.45 -10.80
N THR A 33 11.73 -0.28 -11.50
CA THR A 33 11.98 -0.69 -12.89
C THR A 33 11.77 0.48 -13.86
N ASP A 34 12.49 0.49 -14.98
CA ASP A 34 12.23 1.47 -16.04
C ASP A 34 10.87 1.27 -16.72
N PRO A 35 10.22 2.36 -17.20
CA PRO A 35 8.99 2.24 -17.98
C PRO A 35 9.26 1.58 -19.34
N VAL A 36 8.50 0.52 -19.64
CA VAL A 36 8.62 -0.24 -20.89
C VAL A 36 7.82 0.43 -22.02
N GLY A 37 8.42 0.50 -23.21
CA GLY A 37 7.79 0.99 -24.44
C GLY A 37 7.59 2.52 -24.47
N ARG A 38 6.66 3.00 -25.31
CA ARG A 38 6.32 4.44 -25.46
C ARG A 38 4.94 4.83 -24.92
N ALA A 39 4.20 3.88 -24.35
CA ALA A 39 2.87 4.14 -23.82
C ALA A 39 2.91 5.13 -22.64
N PRO A 40 1.86 5.96 -22.45
CA PRO A 40 1.81 6.93 -21.37
C PRO A 40 1.71 6.30 -19.98
N PHE A 41 1.29 5.04 -19.89
CA PHE A 41 1.26 4.22 -18.68
C PHE A 41 2.11 2.97 -18.89
N SER A 42 2.79 2.53 -17.84
CA SER A 42 3.58 1.30 -17.88
C SER A 42 3.56 0.61 -16.52
N LYS A 43 3.78 -0.72 -16.53
CA LYS A 43 3.92 -1.52 -15.31
C LYS A 43 5.23 -1.14 -14.62
N CYS A 44 5.13 -0.92 -13.32
CA CYS A 44 6.20 -0.49 -12.44
C CYS A 44 6.33 -1.51 -11.33
N LEU A 45 7.51 -2.09 -11.16
CA LEU A 45 7.86 -2.85 -9.98
C LEU A 45 8.69 -1.96 -9.06
N LEU A 46 8.34 -1.96 -7.78
CA LEU A 46 8.95 -1.15 -6.74
C LEU A 46 9.38 -2.05 -5.59
N GLU A 47 10.51 -1.75 -5.00
CA GLU A 47 10.86 -2.21 -3.66
C GLU A 47 10.98 -0.98 -2.76
N VAL A 48 10.40 -1.05 -1.56
CA VAL A 48 10.36 0.07 -0.64
C VAL A 48 10.74 -0.37 0.77
N ALA A 49 11.37 0.51 1.53
CA ALA A 49 11.51 0.38 2.98
C ALA A 49 10.40 1.19 3.65
N ALA A 50 9.46 0.52 4.32
CA ALA A 50 8.36 1.12 5.03
C ALA A 50 8.67 1.22 6.53
N GLU A 51 8.32 2.37 7.11
CA GLU A 51 8.60 2.72 8.50
C GLU A 51 7.38 3.40 9.12
N ALA A 52 7.05 3.03 10.35
CA ALA A 52 6.00 3.68 11.13
C ALA A 52 6.34 3.63 12.62
N LYS A 53 5.79 4.55 13.40
CA LYS A 53 6.03 4.58 14.85
C LYS A 53 5.47 3.31 15.51
N GLY A 54 6.34 2.58 16.22
CA GLY A 54 5.95 1.35 16.92
C GLY A 54 5.79 0.13 16.02
N VAL A 55 6.20 0.22 14.76
CA VAL A 55 6.27 -0.91 13.81
C VAL A 55 7.74 -1.06 13.38
N GLU A 56 8.25 -2.29 13.37
CA GLU A 56 9.60 -2.54 12.88
C GLU A 56 9.72 -2.16 11.40
N PRO A 57 10.82 -1.47 10.99
CA PRO A 57 11.09 -1.17 9.59
C PRO A 57 11.09 -2.44 8.74
N GLN A 58 10.50 -2.37 7.55
CA GLN A 58 10.35 -3.55 6.70
C GLN A 58 10.41 -3.22 5.22
N THR A 59 10.89 -4.18 4.43
CA THR A 59 10.91 -4.07 2.97
C THR A 59 9.69 -4.72 2.34
N ALA A 60 9.04 -4.03 1.41
CA ALA A 60 7.89 -4.56 0.67
C ALA A 60 8.05 -4.33 -0.83
N ARG A 61 7.50 -5.25 -1.62
CA ARG A 61 7.49 -5.18 -3.08
C ARG A 61 6.11 -4.83 -3.59
N PHE A 62 6.05 -3.93 -4.56
CA PHE A 62 4.80 -3.46 -5.16
C PHE A 62 4.85 -3.60 -6.66
N GLU A 63 3.70 -3.94 -7.22
CA GLU A 63 3.42 -3.85 -8.64
C GLU A 63 2.30 -2.83 -8.85
N ALA A 64 2.56 -1.81 -9.67
CA ALA A 64 1.59 -0.77 -9.99
C ALA A 64 1.65 -0.40 -11.47
N VAL A 65 0.56 0.14 -12.00
CA VAL A 65 0.55 0.78 -13.32
C VAL A 65 0.61 2.28 -13.13
N LEU A 66 1.71 2.90 -13.54
CA LEU A 66 1.97 4.32 -13.31
C LEU A 66 2.08 5.10 -14.61
N ARG A 67 1.80 6.41 -14.55
CA ARG A 67 2.07 7.32 -15.67
C ARG A 67 3.56 7.55 -15.80
N ARG A 68 4.09 7.45 -17.03
CA ARG A 68 5.50 7.67 -17.34
C ARG A 68 6.02 9.05 -16.88
N LYS A 69 5.18 10.08 -16.97
CA LYS A 69 5.56 11.44 -16.54
C LYS A 69 5.73 11.62 -15.02
N HIS A 70 5.22 10.67 -14.24
CA HIS A 70 5.22 10.68 -12.78
C HIS A 70 5.98 9.46 -12.25
N TRP A 71 6.99 9.01 -12.99
CA TRP A 71 7.71 7.80 -12.63
C TRP A 71 8.48 8.02 -11.32
N PRO A 72 8.32 7.14 -10.32
CA PRO A 72 9.00 7.28 -9.05
C PRO A 72 10.51 7.14 -9.21
N ARG A 73 11.24 7.66 -8.23
CA ARG A 73 12.70 7.63 -8.18
C ARG A 73 13.16 6.94 -6.90
N VAL A 74 14.29 6.26 -6.97
CA VAL A 74 14.99 5.75 -5.78
C VAL A 74 15.30 6.90 -4.83
N GLY A 75 15.10 6.66 -3.53
CA GLY A 75 15.23 7.65 -2.47
C GLY A 75 14.00 8.53 -2.25
N MET A 76 12.99 8.45 -3.12
CA MET A 76 11.72 9.16 -2.91
C MET A 76 11.01 8.61 -1.68
N VAL A 77 10.51 9.48 -0.81
CA VAL A 77 9.74 9.11 0.38
C VAL A 77 8.28 9.44 0.12
N VAL A 78 7.40 8.45 0.28
CA VAL A 78 5.95 8.60 0.09
C VAL A 78 5.19 8.21 1.36
N PRO A 79 3.99 8.76 1.58
CA PRO A 79 3.11 8.30 2.64
C PRO A 79 2.77 6.82 2.45
N ALA A 80 2.77 6.08 3.55
CA ALA A 80 2.42 4.68 3.58
C ALA A 80 1.52 4.36 4.78
N ARG A 81 0.83 3.23 4.70
CA ARG A 81 0.09 2.63 5.82
C ARG A 81 0.63 1.22 6.05
N LEU A 82 0.90 0.91 7.31
CA LEU A 82 1.42 -0.38 7.74
C LEU A 82 0.44 -1.00 8.73
N LEU A 83 0.18 -2.30 8.64
CA LEU A 83 -0.57 -3.03 9.66
C LEU A 83 0.37 -3.58 10.74
N PRO A 84 0.19 -3.20 12.01
CA PRO A 84 0.84 -3.88 13.12
C PRO A 84 0.49 -5.37 13.10
N GLY A 85 1.50 -6.25 13.17
CA GLY A 85 1.31 -7.70 13.18
C GLY A 85 1.04 -8.36 11.82
N ARG A 86 0.94 -7.60 10.73
CA ARG A 86 0.95 -8.13 9.35
C ARG A 86 1.98 -7.41 8.50
N PRO A 87 3.27 -7.77 8.65
CA PRO A 87 4.36 -7.08 7.97
C PRO A 87 4.24 -7.09 6.43
N ASP A 88 3.61 -8.13 5.88
CA ASP A 88 3.34 -8.25 4.44
C ASP A 88 2.32 -7.23 3.90
N MET A 89 1.53 -6.59 4.77
CA MET A 89 0.47 -5.66 4.38
C MET A 89 0.90 -4.21 4.53
N VAL A 90 1.63 -3.72 3.52
CA VAL A 90 1.97 -2.30 3.35
C VAL A 90 1.14 -1.72 2.21
N SER A 91 0.61 -0.51 2.39
CA SER A 91 -0.09 0.24 1.35
C SER A 91 0.61 1.57 1.09
N LEU A 92 0.91 1.86 -0.18
CA LEU A 92 1.52 3.10 -0.62
C LEU A 92 0.47 4.10 -1.12
N ASP A 93 0.64 5.37 -0.76
CA ASP A 93 -0.10 6.45 -1.40
C ASP A 93 0.50 6.76 -2.78
N LEU A 94 -0.10 6.17 -3.83
CA LEU A 94 0.36 6.35 -5.20
C LEU A 94 0.08 7.76 -5.76
N GLU A 95 -0.81 8.54 -5.12
CA GLU A 95 -1.04 9.92 -5.54
C GLU A 95 0.16 10.81 -5.22
N ALA A 96 0.98 10.43 -4.24
CA ALA A 96 2.24 11.10 -3.94
C ALA A 96 3.20 11.17 -5.14
N PHE A 97 3.13 10.22 -6.07
CA PHE A 97 3.96 10.25 -7.29
C PHE A 97 3.56 11.34 -8.28
N ARG A 98 2.35 11.91 -8.15
CA ARG A 98 1.85 12.97 -9.03
C ARG A 98 2.33 14.37 -8.62
N ARG A 99 3.01 14.49 -7.48
CA ARG A 99 3.48 15.77 -6.93
C ARG A 99 4.80 16.22 -7.54
#